data_AF-A0A933ZGX6-F1
#
_entry.id   AF-A0A933ZGX6-F1
#
_cell.length_a   1.000
_cell.length_b   1.000
_cell.length_c   1.000
_cell.angle_alpha   90.00
_cell.angle_beta   90.00
_cell.angle_gamma   90.00
#
_symmetry.space_group_name_H-M   'P 1'
#
loop_
_entity.id
_entity.type
_entity.pdbx_description
1 polymer ?
#
loop_
_entity_poly.entity_id
_entity_poly.type
_entity_poly.pdbx_seq_one_letter_code
_entity_poly.pdbx_strand_id
1 'polypeptide(L)'
;MIKVKSKTLPKVEVRGPSFDRVDGSVVADALGAQQVDAKVAAKQGPIALFGLRQALVERLKSSGGRPGLGVSRRQKIPLEETDWELLCRLSELLSDDDVHPTPGQIASELLHQRLRQVRDGIEHADADRLREELGKVGMKRRATG
;
A
#
# COMPACT_ATOMS: atom_id res chain seq x y z
N MET A 1 -5.32 24.19 38.68
CA MET A 1 -5.01 22.83 38.20
C MET A 1 -6.33 22.19 37.76
N ILE A 2 -6.58 22.06 36.46
CA ILE A 2 -7.91 21.68 35.92
C ILE A 2 -7.86 20.21 35.46
N LYS A 3 -8.75 19.36 35.98
CA LYS A 3 -8.95 17.97 35.54
C LYS A 3 -10.09 17.93 34.51
N VAL A 4 -9.78 17.51 33.28
CA VAL A 4 -10.80 17.27 32.24
C VAL A 4 -11.18 15.78 32.28
N LYS A 5 -12.44 15.49 32.64
CA LYS A 5 -13.05 14.15 32.48
C LYS A 5 -13.58 14.05 31.05
N SER A 6 -12.96 13.24 30.20
CA SER A 6 -13.51 12.92 28.87
C SER A 6 -14.60 11.84 28.99
N LYS A 7 -15.71 12.04 28.27
CA LYS A 7 -16.87 11.14 28.24
C LYS A 7 -16.64 10.09 27.15
N THR A 8 -16.55 8.81 27.52
CA THR A 8 -16.39 7.70 26.57
C THR A 8 -17.63 7.58 25.67
N LEU A 9 -17.43 7.56 24.35
CA LEU A 9 -18.51 7.38 23.38
C LEU A 9 -18.96 5.90 23.32
N PRO A 10 -20.25 5.64 23.04
CA PRO A 10 -20.78 4.29 22.93
C PRO A 10 -20.24 3.54 21.71
N LYS A 11 -20.10 2.21 21.85
CA LYS A 11 -19.65 1.29 20.80
C LYS A 11 -20.67 1.24 19.66
N VAL A 12 -20.21 1.41 18.42
CA VAL A 12 -21.03 1.25 17.22
C VAL A 12 -21.15 -0.23 16.88
N GLU A 13 -22.37 -0.75 16.85
CA GLU A 13 -22.70 -2.09 16.35
C GLU A 13 -23.43 -1.96 15.02
N VAL A 14 -22.95 -2.66 13.98
CA VAL A 14 -23.63 -2.72 12.69
C VAL A 14 -24.76 -3.74 12.80
N ARG A 15 -26.01 -3.23 12.92
CA ARG A 15 -27.23 -4.03 12.84
C ARG A 15 -27.86 -3.86 11.46
N GLY A 16 -27.32 -4.58 10.48
CA GLY A 16 -27.90 -4.69 9.14
C GLY A 16 -27.97 -6.17 8.71
N PRO A 17 -28.82 -6.52 7.75
CA PRO A 17 -28.83 -7.87 7.18
C PRO A 17 -27.44 -8.16 6.59
N SER A 18 -26.81 -9.24 7.06
CA SER A 18 -25.59 -9.77 6.46
C SER A 18 -25.92 -10.32 5.08
N PHE A 19 -25.35 -9.74 4.03
CA PHE A 19 -25.48 -10.27 2.68
C PHE A 19 -24.81 -11.65 2.59
N ASP A 20 -25.42 -12.55 1.83
CA ASP A 20 -24.84 -13.85 1.55
C ASP A 20 -23.51 -13.68 0.80
N ARG A 21 -22.52 -14.48 1.19
CA ARG A 21 -21.24 -14.51 0.50
C ARG A 21 -21.45 -15.16 -0.86
N VAL A 22 -21.10 -14.46 -1.92
CA VAL A 22 -21.09 -15.01 -3.27
C VAL A 22 -19.92 -15.98 -3.39
N ASP A 23 -20.20 -17.19 -3.88
CA ASP A 23 -19.19 -18.18 -4.21
C ASP A 23 -18.36 -17.70 -5.41
N GLY A 24 -17.04 -17.67 -5.25
CA GLY A 24 -16.11 -17.20 -6.28
C GLY A 24 -16.11 -18.06 -7.54
N SER A 25 -16.52 -19.33 -7.45
CA SER A 25 -16.64 -20.23 -8.60
C SER A 25 -17.72 -19.77 -9.58
N VAL A 26 -18.88 -19.35 -9.08
CA VAL A 26 -20.00 -18.84 -9.88
C VAL A 26 -19.59 -17.59 -10.67
N VAL A 27 -18.77 -16.72 -10.06
CA VAL A 27 -18.24 -15.52 -10.71
C VAL A 27 -17.20 -15.87 -11.77
N ALA A 28 -16.34 -16.86 -11.51
CA ALA A 28 -15.32 -17.30 -12.45
C ALA A 28 -15.94 -17.92 -13.72
N ASP A 29 -16.96 -18.75 -13.56
CA ASP A 29 -17.67 -19.40 -14.66
C ASP A 29 -18.42 -18.39 -15.53
N ALA A 30 -19.12 -17.43 -14.90
CA ALA A 30 -19.84 -16.37 -15.62
C ALA A 30 -18.91 -15.49 -16.47
N LEU A 31 -17.65 -15.35 -16.06
CA LEU A 31 -16.63 -14.56 -16.75
C LEU A 31 -15.79 -15.38 -17.74
N GLY A 32 -16.05 -16.68 -17.88
CA GLY A 32 -15.28 -17.56 -18.77
C GLY A 32 -13.82 -17.72 -18.35
N ALA A 33 -13.53 -17.62 -17.05
CA ALA A 33 -12.16 -17.68 -16.54
C ALA A 33 -11.61 -19.12 -16.59
N GLN A 34 -10.38 -19.28 -17.09
CA GLN A 34 -9.65 -20.54 -17.02
C GLN A 34 -8.65 -20.53 -15.85
N GLN A 35 -8.57 -21.66 -15.13
CA GLN A 35 -7.62 -21.83 -14.04
C GLN A 35 -6.19 -21.96 -14.60
N VAL A 36 -5.29 -21.09 -14.13
CA VAL A 36 -3.88 -21.08 -14.52
C VAL A 36 -3.00 -21.27 -13.29
N ASP A 37 -2.07 -22.22 -13.34
CA ASP A 37 -1.16 -22.60 -12.24
C ASP A 37 -0.03 -21.58 -11.97
N ALA A 38 -0.18 -20.34 -12.44
CA ALA A 38 0.80 -19.28 -12.22
C ALA A 38 0.65 -18.69 -10.80
N LYS A 39 1.50 -19.13 -9.87
CA LYS A 39 1.66 -18.45 -8.58
C LYS A 39 2.49 -17.17 -8.76
N VAL A 40 1.80 -16.07 -9.08
CA VAL A 40 2.40 -14.74 -9.03
C VAL A 40 2.53 -14.34 -7.54
N ALA A 41 3.77 -14.20 -7.08
CA ALA A 41 4.04 -13.58 -5.78
C ALA A 41 3.67 -12.09 -5.87
N ALA A 42 2.62 -11.72 -5.14
CA ALA A 42 1.93 -10.42 -5.12
C ALA A 42 0.84 -10.22 -6.19
N LYS A 43 -0.38 -9.92 -5.72
CA LYS A 43 -1.51 -9.46 -6.54
C LYS A 43 -1.16 -8.13 -7.22
N GLN A 44 -0.54 -8.18 -8.39
CA GLN A 44 -0.59 -7.07 -9.34
C GLN A 44 -1.78 -7.28 -10.27
N GLY A 45 -2.98 -7.13 -9.73
CA GLY A 45 -4.21 -7.08 -10.52
C GLY A 45 -4.53 -5.65 -10.98
N PRO A 46 -5.56 -5.44 -11.81
CA PRO A 46 -6.05 -4.09 -12.19
C PRO A 46 -6.34 -3.19 -10.97
N ILE A 47 -6.63 -3.77 -9.80
CA ILE A 47 -6.79 -3.08 -8.52
C ILE A 47 -5.49 -2.39 -8.06
N ALA A 48 -4.32 -2.99 -8.31
CA ALA A 48 -3.02 -2.39 -7.97
C ALA A 48 -2.73 -1.15 -8.83
N LEU A 49 -3.08 -1.21 -10.13
CA LEU A 49 -2.98 -0.07 -11.05
C LEU A 49 -3.98 1.04 -10.68
N PHE A 50 -5.20 0.67 -10.28
CA PHE A 50 -6.19 1.62 -9.76
C PHE A 50 -5.69 2.33 -8.49
N GLY A 51 -5.08 1.59 -7.56
CA GLY A 51 -4.47 2.16 -6.35
C GLY A 51 -3.35 3.15 -6.66
N LEU A 52 -2.50 2.83 -7.64
CA LEU A 52 -1.47 3.74 -8.15
C LEU A 52 -2.08 5.02 -8.72
N ARG A 53 -3.11 4.90 -9.57
CA ARG A 53 -3.83 6.05 -10.15
C ARG A 53 -4.45 6.93 -9.06
N GLN A 54 -5.09 6.33 -8.05
CA GLN A 54 -5.73 7.07 -6.97
C GLN A 54 -4.71 7.87 -6.14
N ALA A 55 -3.57 7.26 -5.81
CA ALA A 55 -2.47 7.94 -5.12
C ALA A 55 -1.88 9.11 -5.94
N LEU A 56 -1.75 8.94 -7.26
CA LEU A 56 -1.30 10.01 -8.16
C LEU A 56 -2.31 11.16 -8.21
N VAL A 57 -3.60 10.87 -8.34
CA VAL A 57 -4.66 11.90 -8.36
C VAL A 57 -4.68 12.69 -7.06
N GLU A 58 -4.60 12.03 -5.90
CA GLU A 58 -4.57 12.72 -4.60
C GLU A 58 -3.34 13.63 -4.43
N ARG A 59 -2.18 13.22 -4.95
CA ARG A 59 -0.94 14.00 -4.86
C ARG A 59 -0.86 15.13 -5.89
N LEU A 60 -1.47 14.95 -7.06
CA LEU A 60 -1.48 15.95 -8.14
C LEU A 60 -2.63 16.96 -7.99
N LYS A 61 -3.74 16.60 -7.32
CA LYS A 61 -4.79 17.53 -6.89
C LYS A 61 -4.29 18.39 -5.72
N SER A 62 -3.50 19.41 -6.04
CA SER A 62 -3.14 20.48 -5.12
C SER A 62 -4.32 21.43 -4.87
N SER A 63 -4.54 21.80 -3.61
CA SER A 63 -5.57 22.73 -3.14
C SER A 63 -5.17 24.22 -3.23
N GLY A 64 -4.25 24.60 -4.13
CA GLY A 64 -3.93 26.02 -4.35
C GLY A 64 -2.46 26.39 -4.63
N GLY A 65 -1.65 25.50 -5.21
CA GLY A 65 -0.26 25.81 -5.63
C GLY A 65 0.29 24.88 -6.71
N ARG A 66 1.43 25.23 -7.35
CA ARG A 66 2.03 24.47 -8.46
C ARG A 66 2.21 22.97 -8.08
N PRO A 67 1.58 22.03 -8.81
CA PRO A 67 1.65 20.60 -8.53
C PRO A 67 3.02 20.04 -8.91
N GLY A 68 4.01 20.27 -8.05
CA GLY A 68 5.19 19.44 -7.96
C GLY A 68 5.08 18.65 -6.68
N LEU A 69 5.29 17.33 -6.72
CA LEU A 69 5.62 16.55 -5.52
C LEU A 69 6.66 17.39 -4.74
N GLY A 70 6.33 17.85 -3.54
CA GLY A 70 7.08 18.89 -2.81
C GLY A 70 8.46 18.44 -2.33
N VAL A 71 9.34 18.05 -3.25
CA VAL A 71 10.70 17.59 -2.96
C VAL A 71 11.64 18.77 -2.84
N SER A 72 12.23 18.91 -1.65
CA SER A 72 13.27 19.89 -1.33
C SER A 72 14.62 19.58 -1.99
N ARG A 73 14.80 18.37 -2.56
CA ARG A 73 16.05 17.94 -3.19
C ARG A 73 15.78 16.96 -4.34
N ARG A 74 16.38 17.22 -5.52
CA ARG A 74 16.34 16.31 -6.67
C ARG A 74 17.55 15.37 -6.62
N GLN A 75 17.35 14.13 -6.19
CA GLN A 75 18.37 13.08 -6.26
C GLN A 75 18.25 12.32 -7.58
N LYS A 76 19.38 12.10 -8.26
CA LYS A 76 19.43 11.28 -9.48
C LYS A 76 19.62 9.83 -9.07
N ILE A 77 18.68 8.98 -9.45
CA ILE A 77 18.78 7.53 -9.29
C ILE A 77 19.09 6.97 -10.69
N PRO A 78 20.21 6.26 -10.88
CA PRO A 78 20.46 5.58 -12.14
C PRO A 78 19.41 4.49 -12.36
N LEU A 79 18.91 4.38 -13.59
CA LEU A 79 17.92 3.40 -14.02
C LEU A 79 18.50 2.62 -15.20
N GLU A 80 18.10 1.36 -15.33
CA GLU A 80 18.35 0.61 -16.56
C GLU A 80 17.48 1.16 -17.71
N GLU A 81 17.93 1.00 -18.95
CA GLU A 81 17.18 1.49 -20.12
C GLU A 81 15.81 0.81 -20.23
N THR A 82 15.75 -0.49 -19.95
CA THR A 82 14.50 -1.28 -19.90
C THR A 82 13.51 -0.77 -18.87
N ASP A 83 13.98 -0.37 -17.69
CA ASP A 83 13.15 0.22 -16.64
C ASP A 83 12.64 1.61 -17.06
N TRP A 84 13.49 2.39 -17.73
CA TRP A 84 13.12 3.70 -18.26
C TRP A 84 12.04 3.61 -19.34
N GLU A 85 12.20 2.70 -20.29
CA GLU A 85 11.19 2.41 -21.33
C GLU A 85 9.85 1.99 -20.72
N LEU A 86 9.88 1.14 -19.69
CA LEU A 86 8.67 0.73 -18.97
C LEU A 86 7.97 1.93 -18.31
N LEU A 87 8.73 2.84 -17.68
CA LEU A 87 8.17 4.05 -17.06
C LEU A 87 7.55 5.00 -18.10
N CYS A 88 8.15 5.11 -19.29
CA CYS A 88 7.58 5.86 -20.41
C CYS A 88 6.25 5.25 -20.86
N ARG A 89 6.20 3.93 -21.04
CA ARG A 89 4.98 3.22 -21.43
C ARG A 89 3.88 3.34 -20.37
N LEU A 90 4.24 3.31 -19.09
CA LEU A 90 3.31 3.54 -17.99
C LEU A 90 2.80 4.99 -17.97
N SER A 91 3.65 5.97 -18.30
CA SER A 91 3.24 7.38 -18.43
C SER A 91 2.19 7.56 -19.51
N GLU A 92 2.40 6.96 -20.68
CA GLU A 92 1.42 6.98 -21.77
C GLU A 92 0.12 6.28 -21.39
N LEU A 93 0.21 5.09 -20.79
CA LEU A 93 -0.97 4.29 -20.43
C LEU A 93 -1.80 4.89 -19.30
N LEU A 94 -1.17 5.63 -18.38
CA LEU A 94 -1.84 6.29 -17.26
C LEU A 94 -2.25 7.73 -17.57
N SER A 95 -1.90 8.25 -18.75
CA SER A 95 -2.33 9.57 -19.19
C SER A 95 -3.80 9.52 -19.64
N ASP A 96 -4.61 10.45 -19.15
CA ASP A 96 -5.95 10.75 -19.66
C ASP A 96 -6.15 12.26 -19.81
N ASP A 97 -7.32 12.70 -20.26
CA ASP A 97 -7.63 14.11 -20.53
C ASP A 97 -7.36 15.05 -19.34
N ASP A 98 -7.41 14.57 -18.10
CA ASP A 98 -7.21 15.36 -16.87
C ASP A 98 -5.82 15.16 -16.23
N VAL A 99 -5.17 14.01 -16.43
CA VAL A 99 -3.95 13.66 -15.69
C VAL A 99 -2.88 13.10 -16.62
N HIS A 100 -1.70 13.72 -16.63
CA HIS A 100 -0.56 13.34 -17.46
C HIS A 100 0.68 13.13 -16.59
N PRO A 101 0.82 11.96 -15.93
CA PRO A 101 1.91 11.72 -15.00
C PRO A 101 3.22 11.46 -15.75
N THR A 102 4.27 12.22 -15.46
CA THR A 102 5.59 12.01 -16.09
C THR A 102 6.24 10.69 -15.62
N PRO A 103 7.13 10.07 -16.42
CA PRO A 103 7.86 8.87 -16.02
C PRO A 103 8.56 9.01 -14.66
N GLY A 104 9.11 10.20 -14.39
CA GLY A 104 9.76 10.49 -13.10
C GLY A 104 8.79 10.55 -11.92
N GLN A 105 7.56 11.04 -12.11
CA GLN A 105 6.53 11.03 -11.07
C GLN A 105 6.05 9.60 -10.78
N ILE A 106 5.88 8.79 -11.83
CA ILE A 106 5.53 7.37 -11.69
C ILE A 106 6.63 6.62 -10.93
N ALA A 107 7.89 6.80 -11.33
CA ALA A 107 9.04 6.21 -10.65
C ALA A 107 9.10 6.61 -9.17
N SER A 108 8.88 7.89 -8.88
CA SER A 108 8.89 8.40 -7.51
C SER A 108 7.79 7.77 -6.66
N GLU A 109 6.59 7.56 -7.23
CA GLU A 109 5.48 6.92 -6.53
C GLU A 109 5.72 5.42 -6.30
N LEU A 110 6.18 4.69 -7.32
CA LEU A 110 6.51 3.26 -7.21
C LEU A 110 7.61 3.03 -6.16
N LEU A 111 8.66 3.84 -6.19
CA LEU A 111 9.74 3.78 -5.21
C LEU A 111 9.22 4.04 -3.80
N HIS A 112 8.39 5.07 -3.63
CA HIS A 112 7.79 5.40 -2.34
C HIS A 112 6.93 4.27 -1.78
N GLN A 113 6.09 3.65 -2.63
CA GLN A 113 5.27 2.50 -2.25
C GLN A 113 6.13 1.32 -1.82
N ARG A 114 7.19 1.01 -2.58
CA ARG A 114 8.06 -0.11 -2.26
C ARG A 114 8.85 0.12 -0.98
N LEU A 115 9.38 1.33 -0.76
CA LEU A 115 10.07 1.69 0.48
C LEU A 115 9.14 1.62 1.69
N ARG A 116 7.86 2.00 1.54
CA ARG A 116 6.86 1.83 2.60
C ARG A 116 6.68 0.35 2.97
N GLN A 117 6.48 -0.52 1.97
CA GLN A 117 6.35 -1.96 2.21
C GLN A 117 7.58 -2.55 2.90
N VAL A 118 8.78 -2.15 2.49
CA VAL A 118 10.03 -2.60 3.11
C VAL A 118 10.12 -2.13 4.56
N ARG A 119 9.81 -0.86 4.84
CA ARG A 119 9.80 -0.34 6.22
C ARG A 119 8.81 -1.09 7.09
N ASP A 120 7.59 -1.28 6.61
CA ASP A 120 6.57 -2.01 7.37
C ASP A 120 7.07 -3.43 7.65
N GLY A 121 7.70 -4.11 6.68
CA GLY A 121 8.33 -5.42 6.88
C GLY A 121 9.46 -5.43 7.93
N ILE A 122 10.32 -4.40 7.95
CA ILE A 122 11.38 -4.24 8.96
C ILE A 122 10.77 -4.08 10.35
N GLU A 123 9.78 -3.21 10.51
CA GLU A 123 9.11 -2.97 11.79
C GLU A 123 8.46 -4.24 12.35
N HIS A 124 7.87 -5.07 11.49
CA HIS A 124 7.31 -6.37 11.90
C HIS A 124 8.40 -7.36 12.31
N ALA A 125 9.50 -7.46 11.55
CA ALA A 125 10.62 -8.34 11.88
C ALA A 125 11.30 -7.93 13.20
N ASP A 126 11.47 -6.64 13.44
CA ASP A 126 12.04 -6.10 14.68
C ASP A 126 11.10 -6.36 15.87
N ALA A 127 9.78 -6.20 15.68
CA ALA A 127 8.79 -6.51 16.71
C ALA A 127 8.78 -7.99 17.08
N ASP A 128 8.92 -8.90 16.11
CA ASP A 128 8.99 -10.33 16.36
C ASP A 128 10.29 -10.73 17.06
N ARG A 129 11.42 -10.11 16.70
CA ARG A 129 12.70 -10.27 17.40
C ARG A 129 12.62 -9.81 18.85
N LEU A 130 11.98 -8.67 19.11
CA LEU A 130 11.74 -8.16 20.47
C LEU A 130 10.84 -9.10 21.28
N ARG A 131 9.79 -9.67 20.67
CA ARG A 131 8.93 -10.67 21.33
C ARG A 131 9.68 -11.94 21.68
N GLU A 132 10.56 -12.42 20.80
CA GLU A 132 11.38 -13.62 21.05
C GLU A 132 12.35 -13.40 22.22
N GLU A 133 13.02 -12.24 22.25
CA GLU A 133 13.92 -11.86 23.35
C GLU A 133 13.19 -11.71 24.69
N LEU A 134 12.01 -11.07 24.70
CA LEU A 134 11.19 -10.95 25.91
C LEU A 134 10.64 -12.31 26.39
N GLY A 135 10.34 -13.23 25.47
CA GLY A 135 9.95 -14.61 25.78
C GLY A 135 11.06 -15.40 26.48
N LYS A 136 12.30 -15.27 26.00
CA LYS A 136 13.49 -15.90 26.62
C LYS A 136 13.77 -15.35 28.02
N VAL A 137 13.63 -14.03 28.21
CA VAL A 137 13.79 -13.37 29.52
C VAL A 137 12.70 -13.82 30.52
N GLY A 138 11.47 -14.03 30.06
CA GLY A 138 10.35 -14.52 30.87
C GLY A 138 10.47 -15.99 31.33
N MET A 139 11.13 -16.86 30.55
CA MET A 139 11.43 -18.24 30.96
C MET A 139 12.57 -18.31 31.98
N LYS A 140 13.59 -17.46 31.84
CA LYS A 140 14.75 -17.45 32.75
C LYS A 140 14.41 -17.01 34.17
N ARG A 141 13.33 -16.25 34.38
CA ARG A 141 12.85 -15.83 35.72
C ARG A 141 11.97 -16.85 36.44
N ARG A 142 11.50 -17.90 35.75
CA ARG A 142 10.65 -18.95 36.34
C ARG A 142 11.41 -20.22 36.76
N ALA A 143 12.68 -20.35 36.40
CA ALA A 143 13.51 -21.52 36.73
C ALA A 143 14.40 -21.33 37.97
N THR A 144 14.32 -20.17 38.63
CA THR A 144 15.16 -19.78 39.78
C THR A 144 14.36 -19.41 41.03
N GLY A 145 13.05 -19.69 41.04
CA GLY A 145 12.16 -19.49 42.18
C GLY A 145 11.75 -20.81 42.81
#